data_AF-A0AAW8ER52-F1
#
_entry.id   AF-A0AAW8ER52-F1
#
_cell.length_a   1.000
_cell.length_b   1.000
_cell.length_c   1.000
_cell.angle_alpha   90.00
_cell.angle_beta   90.00
_cell.angle_gamma   90.00
#
_symmetry.space_group_name_H-M   'P 1'
#
loop_
_entity.id
_entity.type
_entity.pdbx_description
1 polymer ?
#
loop_
_entity_poly.entity_id
_entity_poly.type
_entity_poly.pdbx_seq_one_letter_code
_entity_poly.pdbx_strand_id
1 'polypeptide(L)' 'MIDKISGQVRYAVLEFGGFLGMGTDRYPLPWSMLKYDTSQDGYVVPLTKAQIEGAPKYASDRVPEYDDTYSGTVDKYYGL' A
#
# COMPACT_ATOMS: atom_id res chain seq x y z
N MET A 1 7.08 2.47 5.16
CA MET A 1 8.50 2.21 4.80
C MET A 1 9.17 3.50 4.41
N ILE A 2 10.35 3.80 4.95
CA ILE A 2 11.14 4.97 4.55
C ILE A 2 12.29 4.49 3.66
N ASP A 3 12.46 5.11 2.50
CA ASP A 3 13.62 4.92 1.65
C ASP A 3 14.87 5.43 2.38
N LYS A 4 15.85 4.55 2.59
CA LYS A 4 17.00 4.84 3.46
C LYS A 4 17.94 5.90 2.90
N ILE A 5 17.94 6.10 1.57
CA ILE A 5 18.85 7.03 0.88
C ILE A 5 18.23 8.44 0.85
N SER A 6 17.00 8.54 0.36
CA SER A 6 16.27 9.81 0.22
C SER A 6 15.61 10.29 1.52
N GLY A 7 15.38 9.39 2.48
CA GLY A 7 14.65 9.69 3.72
C GLY A 7 13.15 9.86 3.55
N GLN A 8 12.61 9.60 2.35
CA GLN A 8 11.19 9.79 2.05
C GLN A 8 10.36 8.55 2.33
N VAL A 9 9.08 8.73 2.68
CA VAL A 9 8.14 7.61 2.80
C VAL A 9 7.87 7.02 1.42
N ARG A 10 8.12 5.72 1.23
CA ARG A 10 7.90 5.01 -0.03
C ARG A 10 6.46 4.53 -0.17
N TYR A 11 5.95 3.85 0.88
CA TYR A 11 4.62 3.26 0.89
C TYR A 11 3.88 3.52 2.21
N ALA A 12 2.58 3.76 2.10
CA ALA A 12 1.60 3.49 3.16
C ALA A 12 1.07 2.07 3.01
N VAL A 13 0.65 1.42 4.10
CA VAL A 13 0.10 0.06 4.06
C VAL A 13 -1.37 0.13 4.46
N LEU A 14 -2.26 -0.16 3.52
CA LEU A 14 -3.69 -0.28 3.77
C LEU A 14 -4.00 -1.71 4.17
N GLU A 15 -4.57 -1.90 5.35
CA GLU A 15 -5.05 -3.20 5.81
C GLU A 15 -6.58 -3.24 5.68
N PHE A 16 -7.10 -4.13 4.84
CA PHE A 16 -8.54 -4.32 4.69
C PHE A 16 -8.90 -5.75 4.26
N GLY A 17 -10.13 -6.17 4.57
CA GLY A 17 -10.58 -7.55 4.39
C GLY A 17 -10.57 -8.35 5.69
N GLY A 18 -10.74 -9.67 5.59
CA GLY A 18 -10.84 -10.58 6.74
C GLY A 18 -12.20 -10.59 7.43
N PHE A 19 -12.40 -11.57 8.32
CA PHE A 19 -13.56 -11.66 9.20
C PHE A 19 -13.07 -11.48 10.63
N LEU A 20 -13.57 -10.47 11.35
CA LEU A 20 -13.23 -10.18 12.76
C LEU A 20 -11.71 -10.07 13.04
N GLY A 21 -10.95 -9.45 12.13
CA GLY A 21 -9.50 -9.25 12.30
C GLY A 21 -8.62 -10.47 12.03
N MET A 22 -9.21 -11.60 11.62
CA MET A 22 -8.46 -12.75 11.11
C MET A 22 -8.43 -12.73 9.58
N GLY A 23 -7.25 -13.01 9.01
CA GLY A 23 -7.05 -13.10 7.56
C GLY A 23 -7.17 -11.76 6.85
N THR A 24 -6.72 -10.67 7.48
CA THR A 24 -6.59 -9.37 6.81
C THR A 24 -5.46 -9.41 5.79
N ASP A 25 -5.69 -8.79 4.64
CA ASP A 25 -4.68 -8.56 3.63
C ASP A 25 -4.11 -7.14 3.79
N ARG A 26 -2.80 -7.01 3.58
CA ARG A 26 -2.08 -5.73 3.57
C ARG A 26 -1.69 -5.37 2.16
N TYR A 27 -2.03 -4.14 1.79
CA TYR A 27 -1.87 -3.58 0.46
C TYR A 27 -0.93 -2.37 0.53
N PRO A 28 0.33 -2.48 0.13
CA PRO A 28 1.20 -1.33 -0.01
C PRO A 28 0.69 -0.40 -1.12
N LEU A 29 0.63 0.89 -0.79
CA LEU A 29 0.24 1.97 -1.69
C LEU A 29 1.40 2.99 -1.74
N PRO A 30 1.91 3.33 -2.94
CA PRO A 30 2.85 4.43 -3.13
C PRO A 30 2.38 5.70 -2.44
N TRP A 31 3.26 6.28 -1.61
CA TRP A 31 2.97 7.50 -0.85
C TRP A 31 2.53 8.65 -1.76
N SER A 32 3.11 8.73 -2.96
CA SER A 32 2.79 9.73 -3.98
C SER A 32 1.35 9.71 -4.49
N MET A 33 0.62 8.61 -4.31
CA MET A 33 -0.80 8.51 -4.71
C MET A 33 -1.77 8.97 -3.61
N LEU A 34 -1.30 9.09 -2.37
CA LEU A 34 -2.13 9.50 -1.25
C LEU A 34 -2.30 11.01 -1.24
N LYS A 35 -3.55 11.47 -1.24
CA LYS A 35 -3.90 12.88 -1.04
C LYS A 35 -4.74 13.02 0.21
N TYR A 36 -4.31 13.84 1.16
CA TYR A 36 -5.15 14.14 2.32
C TYR A 36 -6.32 15.01 1.90
N ASP A 37 -7.53 14.58 2.20
CA ASP A 37 -8.78 15.31 1.98
C ASP A 37 -9.36 15.71 3.35
N THR A 38 -9.30 17.02 3.63
CA THR A 38 -9.79 17.59 4.90
C THR A 38 -11.31 17.52 5.05
N SER A 39 -12.06 17.37 3.95
CA SER A 39 -13.52 17.20 4.02
C SER A 39 -13.92 15.79 4.45
N GLN A 40 -13.04 14.81 4.21
CA GLN A 40 -13.25 13.40 4.56
C GLN A 40 -12.42 12.97 5.76
N ASP A 41 -11.61 13.87 6.32
CA ASP A 41 -10.65 13.62 7.41
C ASP A 41 -9.79 12.37 7.18
N GLY A 42 -9.29 12.21 5.95
CA GLY A 42 -8.60 11.00 5.55
C GLY A 42 -7.85 11.11 4.23
N TYR A 43 -7.07 10.08 3.91
CA TYR A 43 -6.37 9.99 2.63
C TYR A 43 -7.28 9.39 1.56
N VAL A 44 -7.37 10.06 0.42
CA VAL A 44 -8.00 9.55 -0.79
C VAL A 44 -6.94 9.10 -1.79
N VAL A 45 -7.27 8.09 -2.57
CA VAL A 45 -6.44 7.56 -3.66
C VAL A 45 -7.25 7.48 -4.94
N PRO A 46 -6.64 7.69 -6.12
CA PRO A 46 -7.32 7.60 -7.41
C PRO A 46 -7.44 6.15 -7.91
N LEU A 47 -7.89 5.24 -7.03
CA LEU A 47 -7.98 3.81 -7.32
C LEU A 47 -9.42 3.31 -7.11
N THR A 48 -9.86 2.44 -8.00
CA THR A 48 -11.11 1.70 -7.83
C THR A 48 -10.91 0.54 -6.85
N LYS A 49 -12.00 0.09 -6.21
CA LYS A 49 -11.97 -1.09 -5.33
C LYS A 49 -11.35 -2.32 -6.02
N ALA A 50 -11.68 -2.55 -7.30
CA ALA A 50 -11.15 -3.69 -8.05
C ALA A 50 -9.63 -3.61 -8.28
N GLN A 51 -9.09 -2.40 -8.48
CA GLN A 51 -7.64 -2.19 -8.54
C GLN A 51 -6.97 -2.48 -7.19
N ILE A 52 -7.60 -2.09 -6.09
CA ILE A 52 -7.04 -2.38 -4.78
C ILE A 52 -7.08 -3.90 -4.51
N GLU A 53 -8.20 -4.58 -4.78
CA GLU A 53 -8.34 -6.03 -4.57
C GLU A 53 -7.36 -6.87 -5.41
N GLY A 54 -7.00 -6.39 -6.60
CA GLY A 54 -6.02 -7.02 -7.49
C GLY A 54 -4.57 -6.56 -7.31
N ALA A 55 -4.29 -5.66 -6.36
CA ALA A 55 -2.95 -5.16 -6.12
C ALA A 55 -2.06 -6.20 -5.42
N PRO A 56 -0.71 -6.07 -5.52
CA PRO A 56 0.21 -6.84 -4.72
C PRO A 56 -0.14 -6.72 -3.24
N LYS A 57 -0.27 -7.86 -2.56
CA LYS A 57 -0.69 -7.91 -1.16
C LYS A 57 0.05 -9.01 -0.40
N TYR A 58 0.02 -8.92 0.92
CA TYR A 58 0.58 -9.92 1.81
C TYR A 58 -0.26 -10.04 3.08
N ALA A 59 -0.25 -11.23 3.69
CA ALA A 59 -0.94 -11.45 4.96
C ALA A 59 -0.22 -10.72 6.10
N SER A 60 -0.96 -10.28 7.12
CA SER A 60 -0.40 -9.52 8.24
C SER A 60 0.73 -10.22 9.00
N ASP A 61 0.77 -11.55 8.96
CA ASP A 61 1.80 -12.42 9.56
C ASP A 61 2.95 -12.77 8.60
N ARG A 62 2.90 -12.32 7.34
CA ARG A 62 3.89 -12.59 6.29
C ARG A 62 4.37 -11.30 5.64
N VAL A 63 4.92 -10.41 6.47
CA VAL A 63 5.48 -9.15 5.99
C VAL A 63 6.71 -9.43 5.10
N PRO A 64 6.70 -9.00 3.82
CA PRO A 64 7.83 -9.20 2.93
C PRO A 64 9.00 -8.29 3.33
N GLU A 65 10.20 -8.68 2.90
CA GLU A 65 11.31 -7.73 2.85
C GLU A 65 11.01 -6.71 1.75
N TYR A 66 10.95 -5.43 2.14
CA TYR A 66 10.77 -4.33 1.19
C TYR A 66 12.09 -3.99 0.49
N ASP A 67 12.63 -4.97 -0.20
CA ASP A 67 13.78 -4.82 -1.07
C ASP A 67 13.38 -4.17 -2.41
N ASP A 68 14.36 -4.00 -3.30
CA ASP A 68 14.14 -3.40 -4.61
C ASP A 68 13.27 -4.29 -5.52
N THR A 69 13.27 -5.61 -5.30
CA THR A 69 12.44 -6.56 -6.07
C THR A 69 10.97 -6.41 -5.73
N TYR A 70 10.64 -6.40 -4.43
CA TYR A 70 9.29 -6.22 -3.95
C TYR A 70 8.79 -4.82 -4.29
N SER A 71 9.61 -3.80 -4.05
CA SER A 71 9.27 -2.42 -4.38
C SER A 71 9.01 -2.24 -5.88
N GLY A 72 9.87 -2.78 -6.74
CA GLY A 72 9.67 -2.74 -8.19
C GLY A 72 8.40 -3.46 -8.66
N THR A 73 7.96 -4.50 -7.94
CA THR A 73 6.68 -5.18 -8.22
C THR A 73 5.48 -4.29 -7.87
N VAL A 74 5.54 -3.61 -6.73
CA VAL A 74 4.51 -2.67 -6.28
C VAL A 74 4.44 -1.47 -7.23
N ASP A 75 5.58 -0.84 -7.52
CA ASP A 75 5.66 0.35 -8.37
C ASP A 75 5.16 0.04 -9.79
N LYS A 76 5.58 -1.09 -10.37
CA LYS A 76 5.10 -1.55 -11.67
C LYS A 76 3.59 -1.73 -11.73
N TYR A 77 2.96 -2.23 -10.66
CA TYR A 77 1.51 -2.39 -10.61
C TYR A 77 0.79 -1.05 -10.68
N TYR A 78 1.33 -0.02 -10.01
CA TYR A 78 0.76 1.32 -9.97
C TYR A 78 1.28 2.25 -11.09
N GLY A 79 2.16 1.77 -11.97
CA GLY A 79 2.69 2.52 -13.12
C GLY A 79 3.72 3.58 -12.75
N LEU A 80 4.51 3.32 -11.69
CA LEU A 80 5.63 4.16 -11.25
C LEU A 80 6.98 3.63 -11.73
#